data_AF-Q46K87-F1
#
_entry.id   AF-Q46K87-F1
#
_cell.length_a   1.000
_cell.length_b   1.000
_cell.length_c   1.000
_cell.angle_alpha   90.00
_cell.angle_beta   90.00
_cell.angle_gamma   90.00
#
_symmetry.space_group_name_H-M   'P 1'
#
loop_
_entity.id
_entity.type
_entity.pdbx_description
1 polymer ?
#
loop_
_entity_poly.entity_id
_entity_poly.type
_entity_poly.pdbx_seq_one_letter_code
_entity_poly.pdbx_strand_id
1 'polypeptide(L)'
;MTVHPDYEIKININELIEKRIPCCDLLHPDHCLTEHQVSEIAHAVSKDLNLHDIYKQVDQHIMNYATAAGVDNKSHWIEPNLPDLDRDMKEEVEIDFE
;
A
#
# COMPACT_ATOMS: atom_id res chain seq x y z
N MET A 1 15.50 -28.97 1.99
CA MET A 1 14.87 -27.66 1.76
C MET A 1 15.60 -26.66 2.62
N THR A 2 16.17 -25.63 2.03
CA THR A 2 16.76 -24.51 2.78
C THR A 2 15.63 -23.73 3.45
N VAL A 3 15.71 -23.56 4.76
CA VAL A 3 14.76 -22.72 5.51
C VAL A 3 15.22 -21.27 5.31
N HIS A 4 14.52 -20.54 4.47
CA HIS A 4 14.73 -19.11 4.31
C HIS A 4 13.91 -18.37 5.36
N PRO A 5 14.40 -17.24 5.89
CA PRO A 5 13.60 -16.38 6.75
C PRO A 5 12.44 -15.80 5.94
N ASP A 6 11.26 -15.76 6.56
CA ASP A 6 10.11 -15.05 6.00
C ASP A 6 10.34 -13.54 6.13
N TYR A 7 10.03 -12.80 5.06
CA TYR A 7 10.11 -11.34 5.03
C TYR A 7 8.70 -10.76 4.96
N GLU A 8 8.36 -9.88 5.90
CA GLU A 8 7.06 -9.20 5.98
C GLU A 8 7.26 -7.67 5.93
N ILE A 9 6.43 -6.98 5.15
CA ILE A 9 6.33 -5.52 5.17
C ILE A 9 5.10 -5.14 5.98
N LYS A 10 5.27 -4.36 7.05
CA LYS A 10 4.19 -3.87 7.90
C LYS A 10 4.08 -2.36 7.78
N ILE A 11 2.89 -1.87 7.43
CA ILE A 11 2.57 -0.45 7.36
C ILE A 11 1.55 -0.16 8.45
N ASN A 12 1.88 0.74 9.37
CA ASN A 12 0.96 1.21 10.41
C ASN A 12 0.25 2.48 9.91
N ILE A 13 -0.98 2.32 9.43
CA ILE A 13 -1.76 3.43 8.85
C ILE A 13 -2.12 4.47 9.92
N ASN A 14 -2.44 4.04 11.14
CA ASN A 14 -2.83 4.95 12.23
C ASN A 14 -1.69 5.89 12.60
N GLU A 15 -0.47 5.36 12.73
CA GLU A 15 0.70 6.17 13.05
C GLU A 15 1.00 7.18 11.92
N LEU A 16 0.75 6.82 10.66
CA LEU A 16 0.89 7.74 9.53
C LEU A 16 -0.16 8.86 9.57
N ILE A 17 -1.40 8.54 9.93
CA ILE A 17 -2.48 9.52 10.08
C ILE A 17 -2.14 10.46 11.23
N GLU A 18 -1.78 9.95 12.41
CA GLU A 18 -1.44 10.74 13.60
C GLU A 18 -0.23 11.66 13.41
N LYS A 19 0.77 11.22 12.63
CA LYS A 19 1.91 12.08 12.26
C LYS A 19 1.51 13.24 11.34
N ARG A 20 0.45 13.06 10.55
CA ARG A 20 0.03 14.02 9.52
C ARG A 20 -1.08 14.93 10.02
N ILE A 21 -1.95 14.45 10.91
CA ILE A 21 -3.07 15.16 11.49
C ILE A 21 -3.02 14.97 13.01
N PRO A 22 -2.81 16.03 13.80
CA PRO A 22 -2.71 15.90 15.24
C PRO A 22 -4.03 15.42 15.86
N CYS A 23 -3.96 14.43 16.74
CA CYS A 23 -4.99 14.14 17.71
C CYS A 23 -4.97 15.23 18.79
N CYS A 24 -6.14 15.62 19.31
CA CYS A 24 -6.38 16.84 20.12
C CYS A 24 -5.20 17.38 20.95
N ASP A 25 -4.78 18.61 20.67
CA ASP A 25 -3.99 19.44 21.60
C ASP A 25 -4.94 20.37 22.38
N LEU A 26 -4.63 20.63 23.65
CA LEU A 26 -5.49 21.32 24.63
C LEU A 26 -5.93 22.74 24.22
N LEU A 27 -5.29 23.33 23.21
CA LEU A 27 -5.50 24.70 22.75
C LEU A 27 -6.51 24.84 21.60
N HIS A 28 -6.72 23.81 20.78
CA HIS A 28 -7.59 23.87 19.58
C HIS A 28 -8.36 22.54 19.37
N PRO A 29 -9.38 22.26 20.20
CA PRO A 29 -10.16 21.02 20.13
C PRO A 29 -11.02 20.88 18.86
N ASP A 30 -11.17 21.97 18.10
CA ASP A 30 -11.93 22.09 16.85
C ASP A 30 -11.14 21.68 15.60
N HIS A 31 -9.82 21.50 15.70
CA HIS A 31 -8.95 21.22 14.55
C HIS A 31 -8.43 19.76 14.50
N CYS A 32 -8.93 18.90 15.39
CA CYS A 32 -8.33 17.60 15.65
C CYS A 32 -9.28 16.45 15.33
N LEU A 33 -8.72 15.33 14.88
CA LEU A 33 -9.50 14.12 14.60
C LEU A 33 -9.78 13.34 15.89
N THR A 34 -10.99 12.80 15.98
CA THR A 34 -11.35 11.79 16.98
C THR A 34 -10.78 10.42 16.59
N GLU A 35 -10.62 9.51 17.56
CA GLU A 35 -10.20 8.12 17.30
C GLU A 35 -11.11 7.43 16.27
N HIS A 36 -12.41 7.75 16.28
CA HIS A 36 -13.36 7.23 15.30
C HIS A 36 -13.01 7.67 13.88
N GLN A 37 -12.73 8.96 13.69
CA GLN A 37 -12.38 9.49 12.37
C GLN A 37 -11.03 8.95 11.88
N VAL A 38 -10.05 8.76 12.78
CA VAL A 38 -8.78 8.09 12.44
C VAL A 38 -9.03 6.66 11.96
N SER A 39 -9.92 5.93 12.62
CA SER A 39 -10.32 4.57 12.22
C SER A 39 -11.02 4.54 10.86
N GLU A 40 -11.92 5.49 10.59
CA GLU A 40 -12.60 5.61 9.29
C GLU A 40 -11.62 5.91 8.15
N ILE A 41 -10.68 6.83 8.36
CA ILE A 41 -9.63 7.15 7.39
C ILE A 41 -8.73 5.93 7.19
N ALA A 42 -8.33 5.25 8.26
CA ALA A 42 -7.49 4.06 8.15
C ALA A 42 -8.18 2.93 7.36
N HIS A 43 -9.48 2.75 7.57
CA HIS A 43 -10.29 1.78 6.82
C HIS A 43 -10.40 2.16 5.35
N ALA A 44 -10.65 3.44 5.03
CA ALA A 44 -10.70 3.93 3.65
C ALA A 44 -9.36 3.70 2.93
N VAL A 45 -8.25 4.14 3.55
CA VAL A 45 -6.89 3.93 3.02
C VAL A 45 -6.63 2.44 2.79
N SER A 46 -7.03 1.56 3.71
CA SER A 46 -6.81 0.11 3.56
C SER A 46 -7.53 -0.50 2.34
N LYS A 47 -8.66 0.07 1.91
CA LYS A 47 -9.43 -0.39 0.74
C LYS A 47 -8.85 0.11 -0.57
N ASP A 48 -8.32 1.33 -0.55
CA ASP A 48 -7.82 2.04 -1.72
C ASP A 48 -6.31 1.86 -1.94
N LEU A 49 -5.59 1.33 -0.94
CA LEU A 49 -4.15 1.11 -1.03
C LEU A 49 -3.83 0.15 -2.18
N ASN A 50 -3.16 0.68 -3.20
CA ASN A 50 -2.59 -0.10 -4.28
C ASN A 50 -1.16 -0.51 -3.92
N LEU A 51 -0.89 -1.82 -3.86
CA LEU A 51 0.44 -2.38 -3.58
C LEU A 51 1.16 -2.81 -4.88
N HIS A 52 0.58 -2.54 -6.04
CA HIS A 52 1.09 -2.96 -7.35
C HIS A 52 2.55 -2.56 -7.57
N ASP A 53 2.91 -1.31 -7.27
CA ASP A 53 4.30 -0.84 -7.40
C ASP A 53 5.29 -1.62 -6.53
N ILE A 54 4.87 -2.01 -5.32
CA ILE A 54 5.70 -2.82 -4.41
C ILE A 54 5.85 -4.23 -5.00
N TYR A 55 4.77 -4.85 -5.46
CA TYR A 55 4.82 -6.15 -6.12
C TYR A 55 5.72 -6.14 -7.35
N LYS A 56 5.57 -5.12 -8.21
CA LYS A 56 6.38 -4.93 -9.41
C LYS A 56 7.86 -4.78 -9.08
N GLN A 57 8.20 -4.01 -8.05
CA GLN A 57 9.59 -3.86 -7.61
C GLN A 57 10.18 -5.20 -7.16
N VAL A 58 9.45 -5.96 -6.35
CA VAL A 58 9.90 -7.29 -5.88
C VAL A 58 10.07 -8.26 -7.06
N ASP A 59 9.07 -8.33 -7.94
CA ASP A 59 9.08 -9.24 -9.10
C ASP A 59 10.22 -8.91 -10.07
N GLN A 60 10.49 -7.62 -10.32
CA GLN A 60 11.62 -7.18 -11.13
C GLN A 60 12.96 -7.66 -10.57
N HIS A 61 13.14 -7.62 -9.25
CA HIS A 61 14.37 -8.13 -8.62
C HIS A 61 14.51 -9.64 -8.80
N ILE A 62 13.41 -10.40 -8.67
CA ILE A 62 13.39 -11.85 -8.90
C ILE A 62 13.72 -12.15 -10.36
N MET A 63 13.12 -11.44 -11.32
CA MET A 63 13.36 -11.62 -12.75
C MET A 63 14.80 -11.31 -13.15
N ASN A 64 15.41 -10.28 -12.56
CA ASN A 64 16.82 -9.96 -12.79
C ASN A 64 17.72 -11.12 -12.36
N TYR A 65 17.43 -11.74 -11.21
CA TYR A 65 18.14 -12.93 -10.73
C TYR A 65 17.93 -14.15 -11.64
N ALA A 66 16.69 -14.44 -12.02
CA ALA A 66 16.36 -15.55 -12.92
C ALA A 66 17.07 -15.41 -14.28
N THR A 67 17.06 -14.20 -14.84
CA THR A 67 17.73 -13.86 -16.10
C THR A 67 19.25 -14.06 -16.01
N ALA A 68 19.87 -13.57 -14.93
CA ALA A 68 21.30 -13.75 -14.70
C ALA A 68 21.70 -15.23 -14.50
N ALA A 69 20.80 -16.03 -13.93
CA ALA A 69 20.97 -17.47 -13.76
C ALA A 69 20.64 -18.30 -15.02
N GLY A 70 20.14 -17.68 -16.10
CA GLY A 70 19.75 -18.36 -17.33
C GLY A 70 18.47 -19.19 -17.21
N VAL A 71 17.61 -18.89 -16.23
CA VAL A 71 16.33 -19.57 -16.01
C VAL A 71 15.26 -18.95 -16.92
N ASP A 72 14.60 -19.77 -17.74
CA ASP A 72 13.46 -19.32 -18.55
C ASP A 72 12.22 -19.15 -17.67
N ASN A 73 11.91 -17.91 -17.30
CA ASN A 73 10.84 -17.56 -16.36
C ASN A 73 9.69 -16.78 -17.01
N LYS A 74 9.62 -16.74 -18.35
CA LYS A 74 8.68 -15.88 -19.09
C LYS A 74 7.21 -16.20 -18.82
N SER A 75 6.89 -17.44 -18.44
CA SER A 75 5.53 -17.89 -18.12
C SER A 75 5.11 -17.63 -16.67
N HIS A 76 6.04 -17.21 -15.80
CA HIS A 76 5.78 -16.98 -14.38
C HIS A 76 5.63 -15.50 -14.04
N TRP A 77 5.73 -14.60 -15.03
CA TRP A 77 5.50 -13.18 -14.86
C TRP A 77 4.04 -12.94 -14.43
N ILE A 78 3.87 -12.30 -13.28
CA ILE A 78 2.58 -12.24 -12.59
C ILE A 78 1.85 -10.94 -12.93
N GLU A 79 2.57 -9.87 -13.30
CA GLU A 79 2.01 -8.52 -13.58
C GLU A 79 0.78 -8.51 -14.51
N PRO A 80 0.76 -9.19 -15.67
CA PRO A 80 -0.38 -9.17 -16.60
C PRO A 80 -1.58 -9.97 -16.07
N ASN A 81 -1.36 -10.78 -15.05
CA ASN A 81 -2.37 -11.60 -14.39
C ASN A 81 -2.83 -10.97 -13.07
N LEU A 82 -2.29 -9.81 -12.68
CA LEU A 82 -2.74 -9.10 -11.49
C LEU A 82 -4.09 -8.42 -11.80
N PRO A 83 -5.14 -8.70 -11.01
CA PRO A 83 -6.51 -8.22 -11.28
C PRO A 83 -6.71 -6.72 -11.00
N ASP A 84 -5.67 -6.02 -10.55
CA ASP A 84 -5.68 -4.62 -10.15
C ASP A 84 -5.07 -3.66 -11.19
N LEU A 85 -4.58 -4.16 -12.34
CA LEU A 85 -4.00 -3.32 -13.41
C LEU A 85 -4.98 -2.22 -13.90
N ASP A 86 -6.28 -2.47 -13.82
CA ASP A 86 -7.34 -1.53 -14.22
C ASP A 86 -7.76 -0.54 -13.10
N ARG A 87 -7.21 -0.64 -11.87
CA ARG A 87 -7.60 0.26 -10.75
C ARG A 87 -6.96 1.63 -10.83
N ASP A 88 -5.73 1.74 -11.35
CA ASP A 88 -5.04 3.03 -11.51
C ASP A 88 -5.66 3.94 -12.59
N MET A 89 -6.69 3.46 -13.29
CA MET A 89 -7.47 4.24 -14.25
C MET A 89 -8.72 4.89 -13.65
N LYS A 90 -9.03 4.70 -12.36
CA LYS A 90 -10.21 5.32 -11.74
C LYS A 90 -9.89 6.73 -11.29
N GLU A 91 -10.52 7.69 -11.97
CA GLU A 91 -10.47 9.14 -11.72
C GLU A 91 -10.50 9.48 -10.22
N GLU A 92 -9.64 10.42 -9.83
CA GLU A 92 -9.66 11.07 -8.51
C GLU A 92 -11.09 11.57 -8.23
N VAL A 93 -11.81 10.88 -7.35
CA VAL A 93 -13.10 11.38 -6.87
C VAL A 93 -12.78 12.49 -5.87
N GLU A 94 -12.97 13.74 -6.28
CA GLU A 94 -12.97 14.90 -5.37
C GLU A 94 -13.96 14.61 -4.24
N ILE A 95 -13.44 14.48 -3.01
CA ILE A 95 -14.26 14.36 -1.81
C ILE A 95 -14.75 15.76 -1.49
N ASP A 96 -16.03 16.02 -1.77
CA ASP A 96 -16.68 17.28 -1.44
C ASP A 96 -17.10 17.27 0.04
N PHE A 97 -16.58 18.24 0.81
CA PHE A 97 -16.89 18.42 2.23
C PHE A 97 -17.82 19.63 2.37
N GLU A 98 -19.06 19.53 1.87
CA GLU A 98 -20.15 20.47 2.22
C GLU A 98 -20.77 20.15 3.59
#